data_AF-A0A917PTL2-F1
#
_entry.id   AF-A0A917PTL2-F1
#
_cell.length_a   1.000
_cell.length_b   1.000
_cell.length_c   1.000
_cell.angle_alpha   90.00
_cell.angle_beta   90.00
_cell.angle_gamma   90.00
#
_symmetry.space_group_name_H-M   'P 1'
#
loop_
_entity.id
_entity.type
_entity.pdbx_description
1 polymer ?
#
loop_
_entity_poly.entity_id
_entity_poly.type
_entity_poly.pdbx_seq_one_letter_code
_entity_poly.pdbx_strand_id
1 'polypeptide(L)'
;MQVIAAVQTAIVVRSGLQERGESALYLAALVAGTSLVILVGVLVMLLIARAPRAGAVIGLSIAAVAFGPWINGLVVPFGTGPVAGIEVGWLLDLTRWITPVLVGAAIAWGGINTIGRVVAAAFGLLALWIAPALMTAISNAVGSRVLARYPSEMLDYWVDVFGMAMTIPSLALPLLIVGVAVAAVGLVGRAIVTRRRTAAARDEPLPR
;
A
#
# COMPACT_ATOMS: atom_id res chain seq x y z
N MET A 1 15.91 -9.64 13.16
CA MET A 1 16.58 -8.79 12.16
C MET A 1 16.06 -7.36 12.17
N GLN A 2 14.77 -7.09 11.88
CA GLN A 2 14.22 -5.71 11.79
C GLN A 2 14.45 -4.85 13.04
N VAL A 3 14.22 -5.40 14.24
CA VAL A 3 14.46 -4.68 15.51
C VAL A 3 15.93 -4.33 15.71
N ILE A 4 16.84 -5.25 15.39
CA ILE A 4 18.29 -5.04 15.53
C ILE A 4 18.76 -3.93 14.56
N ALA A 5 18.30 -3.99 13.30
CA ALA A 5 18.60 -2.96 12.31
C ALA A 5 18.06 -1.58 12.76
N ALA A 6 16.82 -1.51 13.24
CA ALA A 6 16.23 -0.28 13.75
C ALA A 6 17.02 0.29 14.95
N VAL A 7 17.46 -0.56 15.87
CA VAL A 7 18.30 -0.16 17.01
C VAL A 7 19.66 0.35 16.53
N GLN A 8 20.32 -0.34 15.61
CA GLN A 8 21.60 0.09 15.06
C GLN A 8 21.49 1.43 14.34
N THR A 9 20.49 1.60 13.48
CA THR A 9 20.20 2.88 12.82
C THR A 9 19.95 3.98 13.86
N ALA A 10 19.15 3.70 14.89
CA ALA A 10 18.88 4.69 15.94
C ALA A 10 20.15 5.10 16.70
N ILE A 11 21.05 4.16 17.00
CA ILE A 11 22.34 4.43 17.67
C ILE A 11 23.23 5.31 16.77
N VAL A 12 23.39 4.92 15.50
CA VAL A 12 24.21 5.66 14.53
C VAL A 12 23.67 7.08 14.34
N VAL A 13 22.35 7.22 14.15
CA VAL A 13 21.70 8.54 14.01
C VAL A 13 21.90 9.37 15.28
N ARG A 14 21.69 8.80 16.47
CA ARG A 14 21.93 9.51 17.75
C ARG A 14 23.36 10.04 17.85
N SER A 15 24.34 9.26 17.43
CA SER A 15 25.76 9.66 17.49
C SER A 15 26.13 10.78 16.51
N GLY A 16 25.37 10.95 15.43
CA GLY A 16 25.57 12.02 14.45
C GLY A 16 24.76 13.30 14.73
N LEU A 17 23.85 13.26 15.71
CA LEU A 17 23.02 14.41 16.07
C LEU A 17 23.72 15.31 17.10
N GLN A 18 23.41 16.60 17.07
CA GLN A 18 23.83 17.53 18.11
C GLN A 18 23.14 17.17 19.45
N GLU A 19 23.82 17.39 20.57
CA GLU A 19 23.21 17.22 21.90
C GLU A 19 22.24 18.36 22.20
N ARG A 20 21.03 18.26 21.64
CA ARG A 20 19.93 19.21 21.81
C ARG A 20 18.60 18.47 22.02
N GLY A 21 17.66 19.09 22.74
CA GLY A 21 16.35 18.51 23.03
C GLY A 21 15.54 18.19 21.76
N GLU A 22 15.65 19.03 20.74
CA GLU A 22 14.97 18.82 19.45
C GLU A 22 15.49 17.58 18.71
N SER A 23 16.79 17.29 18.83
CA SER A 23 17.41 16.10 18.24
C SER A 23 16.92 14.80 18.90
N ALA A 24 16.69 14.82 20.22
CA ALA A 24 16.11 13.69 20.93
C ALA A 24 14.64 13.43 20.52
N LEU A 25 13.85 14.51 20.39
CA LEU A 25 12.45 14.42 19.92
C LEU A 25 12.37 13.89 18.49
N TYR A 26 13.22 14.37 17.59
CA TYR A 26 13.32 13.88 16.21
C TYR A 26 13.65 12.39 16.15
N LEU A 27 14.67 11.95 16.91
CA LEU A 27 15.04 10.54 16.98
C LEU A 27 13.92 9.68 17.56
N ALA A 28 13.24 10.13 18.62
CA ALA A 28 12.12 9.42 19.21
C ALA A 28 10.96 9.25 18.21
N ALA A 29 10.63 10.31 17.46
CA ALA A 29 9.61 10.26 16.42
C ALA A 29 9.97 9.27 15.30
N LEU A 30 11.23 9.26 14.85
CA LEU A 30 11.72 8.29 13.87
C LEU A 30 11.60 6.85 14.38
N VAL A 31 12.07 6.58 15.60
CA VAL A 31 12.02 5.24 16.20
C VAL A 31 10.58 4.77 16.39
N ALA A 32 9.69 5.64 16.87
CA ALA A 32 8.28 5.34 17.03
C ALA A 32 7.62 5.03 15.68
N GLY A 33 7.86 5.86 14.66
CA GLY A 33 7.35 5.66 13.30
C GLY A 33 7.85 4.36 12.68
N THR A 34 9.16 4.08 12.76
CA THR A 34 9.74 2.81 12.29
C THR A 34 9.14 1.61 13.01
N SER A 35 8.98 1.68 14.33
CA SER A 35 8.39 0.60 15.13
C SER A 35 6.94 0.33 14.72
N LEU A 36 6.15 1.39 14.52
CA LEU A 36 4.77 1.29 14.05
C LEU A 36 4.69 0.60 12.68
N VAL A 37 5.54 0.99 11.72
CA VAL A 37 5.57 0.37 10.38
C VAL A 37 6.00 -1.10 10.46
N ILE A 38 6.94 -1.45 11.33
CA ILE A 38 7.32 -2.86 11.57
C ILE A 38 6.12 -3.66 12.10
N LEU A 39 5.37 -3.11 13.05
CA LEU A 39 4.18 -3.77 13.60
C LEU A 39 3.10 -3.97 12.53
N VAL A 40 2.88 -2.98 11.65
CA VAL A 40 1.99 -3.13 10.50
C VAL A 40 2.49 -4.22 9.56
N GLY A 41 3.79 -4.29 9.28
CA GLY A 41 4.38 -5.37 8.48
C GLY A 41 4.15 -6.76 9.07
N VAL A 42 4.34 -6.91 10.38
CA VAL A 42 4.04 -8.16 11.11
C VAL A 42 2.55 -8.50 11.02
N LEU A 43 1.67 -7.52 11.24
CA LEU A 43 0.22 -7.72 11.12
C LEU A 43 -0.15 -8.19 9.71
N VAL A 44 0.40 -7.56 8.66
CA VAL A 44 0.19 -7.97 7.27
C VAL A 44 0.65 -9.40 7.03
N MET A 45 1.84 -9.78 7.51
CA MET A 45 2.33 -11.15 7.40
C MET A 45 1.41 -12.15 8.11
N LEU A 46 0.92 -11.81 9.31
CA LEU A 46 -0.02 -12.65 10.06
C LEU A 46 -1.37 -12.78 9.34
N LEU A 47 -1.88 -11.68 8.78
CA LEU A 47 -3.10 -11.69 7.99
C LEU A 47 -2.98 -12.60 6.76
N ILE A 48 -1.85 -12.55 6.05
CA ILE A 48 -1.60 -13.38 4.88
C ILE A 48 -1.40 -14.85 5.28
N ALA A 49 -0.63 -15.13 6.33
CA ALA A 49 -0.21 -16.47 6.68
C ALA A 49 -1.23 -17.25 7.52
N ARG A 50 -2.06 -16.58 8.33
CA ARG A 50 -2.89 -17.24 9.35
C ARG A 50 -4.38 -16.89 9.27
N ALA A 51 -4.76 -15.76 8.68
CA ALA A 51 -6.16 -15.38 8.63
C ALA A 51 -6.94 -16.17 7.56
N PRO A 52 -8.26 -16.28 7.70
CA PRO A 52 -9.13 -16.74 6.61
C PRO A 52 -8.93 -15.88 5.36
N ARG A 53 -9.37 -16.37 4.19
CA ARG A 53 -9.17 -15.69 2.89
C ARG A 53 -9.49 -14.19 2.91
N ALA A 54 -10.52 -13.76 3.65
CA ALA A 54 -10.85 -12.35 3.82
C ALA A 54 -9.72 -11.54 4.46
N GLY A 55 -9.14 -12.03 5.56
CA GLY A 55 -7.97 -11.39 6.19
C GLY A 55 -6.74 -11.41 5.29
N ALA A 56 -6.51 -12.50 4.55
CA ALA A 56 -5.42 -12.55 3.58
C ALA A 56 -5.56 -11.51 2.46
N VAL A 57 -6.79 -11.26 1.96
CA VAL A 57 -7.05 -10.18 0.99
C VAL A 57 -6.70 -8.82 1.58
N ILE A 58 -7.12 -8.53 2.82
CA ILE A 58 -6.76 -7.28 3.52
C ILE A 58 -5.25 -7.12 3.59
N GLY A 59 -4.54 -8.16 4.06
CA GLY A 59 -3.07 -8.15 4.14
C GLY A 59 -2.41 -7.93 2.78
N LEU A 60 -2.88 -8.61 1.73
CA LEU A 60 -2.39 -8.44 0.36
C LEU A 60 -2.66 -7.04 -0.19
N SER A 61 -3.81 -6.44 0.12
CA SER A 61 -4.11 -5.06 -0.30
C SER A 61 -3.19 -4.05 0.38
N ILE A 62 -2.93 -4.19 1.68
CA ILE A 62 -1.96 -3.34 2.39
C ILE A 62 -0.56 -3.51 1.80
N ALA A 63 -0.15 -4.76 1.56
CA ALA A 63 1.15 -5.07 0.96
C ALA A 63 1.29 -4.46 -0.45
N ALA A 64 0.25 -4.55 -1.28
CA ALA A 64 0.22 -3.96 -2.61
C ALA A 64 0.41 -2.43 -2.58
N VAL A 65 -0.29 -1.76 -1.66
CA VAL A 65 -0.15 -0.31 -1.45
C VAL A 65 1.27 0.05 -1.00
N ALA A 66 1.80 -0.67 -0.02
CA ALA A 66 3.16 -0.46 0.50
C ALA A 66 4.24 -0.75 -0.56
N PHE A 67 3.95 -1.59 -1.54
CA PHE A 67 4.88 -1.94 -2.62
C PHE A 67 5.08 -0.80 -3.63
N GLY A 68 4.08 0.05 -3.84
CA GLY A 68 4.12 1.13 -4.85
C GLY A 68 5.34 2.06 -4.75
N PRO A 69 5.66 2.64 -3.58
CA PRO A 69 6.85 3.48 -3.41
C PRO A 69 8.18 2.76 -3.71
N TRP A 70 8.29 1.47 -3.39
CA TRP A 70 9.49 0.69 -3.65
C TRP A 70 9.73 0.47 -5.14
N ILE A 71 8.67 0.21 -5.91
CA ILE A 71 8.79 0.09 -7.38
C ILE A 71 9.26 1.41 -7.98
N ASN A 72 8.69 2.54 -7.54
CA ASN A 72 9.12 3.84 -8.03
C ASN A 72 10.60 4.13 -7.69
N GLY A 73 11.05 3.73 -6.50
CA GLY A 73 12.46 3.82 -6.10
C GLY A 73 13.42 2.94 -6.90
N LEU A 74 12.93 1.88 -7.56
CA LEU A 74 13.73 1.08 -8.50
C LEU A 74 13.89 1.76 -9.87
N VAL A 75 12.93 2.60 -10.27
CA VAL A 75 12.95 3.33 -11.55
C VAL A 75 13.76 4.62 -11.43
N VAL A 76 13.54 5.38 -10.35
CA VAL A 76 14.32 6.57 -10.01
C VAL A 76 14.92 6.35 -8.62
N PRO A 77 16.19 5.89 -8.54
CA PRO A 77 16.86 5.67 -7.28
C PRO A 77 16.82 6.91 -6.38
N PHE A 78 16.58 6.69 -5.09
CA PHE A 78 16.53 7.76 -4.10
C PHE A 78 17.80 8.61 -4.14
N GLY A 79 17.65 9.93 -4.24
CA GLY A 79 18.77 10.87 -4.26
C GLY A 79 19.39 11.09 -5.64
N THR A 80 18.93 10.39 -6.68
CA THR A 80 19.26 10.72 -8.07
C THR A 80 18.15 11.61 -8.65
N GLY A 81 18.52 12.80 -9.14
CA GLY A 81 17.60 13.61 -9.95
C GLY A 81 17.34 12.92 -11.30
N PRO A 82 16.35 13.38 -12.08
CA PRO A 82 16.14 12.88 -13.44
C PRO A 82 17.47 12.96 -14.21
N VAL A 83 18.00 11.80 -14.61
CA VAL A 83 19.23 11.73 -15.41
C VAL A 83 18.91 12.30 -16.78
N ALA A 84 19.52 13.44 -17.13
CA ALA A 84 19.31 14.08 -18.42
C ALA A 84 19.59 13.09 -19.56
N GLY A 85 18.57 12.80 -20.38
CA GLY A 85 18.68 11.93 -21.56
C GLY A 85 18.07 10.53 -21.43
N ILE A 86 17.57 10.12 -20.26
CA ILE A 86 16.80 8.87 -20.11
C ILE A 86 15.31 9.21 -19.97
N GLU A 87 14.52 8.93 -21.02
CA GLU A 87 13.06 9.03 -20.95
C GLU A 87 12.47 7.87 -20.13
N VAL A 88 12.48 8.00 -18.80
CA VAL A 88 11.82 7.06 -17.86
C VAL A 88 10.33 7.33 -17.65
N GLY A 89 9.76 8.34 -18.34
CA GLY A 89 8.37 8.76 -18.16
C GLY A 89 7.35 7.64 -18.40
N TRP A 90 7.53 6.83 -19.45
CA TRP A 90 6.64 5.70 -19.74
C TRP A 90 6.73 4.58 -18.68
N LEU A 91 7.91 4.40 -18.07
CA LEU A 91 8.13 3.38 -17.04
C LEU A 91 7.45 3.79 -15.73
N LEU A 92 7.55 5.07 -15.34
CA LEU A 92 6.82 5.65 -14.21
C LEU A 92 5.29 5.63 -14.43
N ASP A 93 4.85 5.84 -15.67
CA ASP A 93 3.44 5.69 -16.03
C ASP A 93 2.94 4.25 -15.95
N LEU A 94 3.83 3.26 -16.01
CA LEU A 94 3.49 1.85 -15.82
C LEU A 94 3.45 1.46 -14.34
N THR A 95 4.36 1.99 -13.52
CA THR A 95 4.44 1.65 -12.08
C THR A 95 3.17 2.03 -11.33
N ARG A 96 2.51 3.14 -11.70
CA ARG A 96 1.25 3.59 -11.07
C ARG A 96 0.12 2.56 -11.18
N TRP A 97 0.15 1.68 -12.19
CA TRP A 97 -0.89 0.68 -12.41
C TRP A 97 -0.66 -0.62 -11.64
N ILE A 98 0.54 -0.83 -11.09
CA ILE A 98 0.87 -2.08 -10.42
C ILE A 98 0.05 -2.25 -9.14
N THR A 99 -0.03 -1.21 -8.31
CA THR A 99 -0.81 -1.22 -7.08
C THR A 99 -2.29 -1.60 -7.29
N PRO A 100 -3.07 -0.93 -8.18
CA PRO A 100 -4.46 -1.29 -8.39
C PRO A 100 -4.62 -2.68 -9.01
N VAL A 101 -3.70 -3.12 -9.88
CA VAL A 101 -3.71 -4.48 -10.45
C VAL A 101 -3.52 -5.53 -9.35
N LEU A 102 -2.56 -5.34 -8.44
CA LEU A 102 -2.31 -6.26 -7.33
C LEU A 102 -3.50 -6.32 -6.36
N VAL A 103 -4.12 -5.19 -6.05
CA VAL A 103 -5.34 -5.15 -5.21
C VAL A 103 -6.50 -5.88 -5.91
N GLY A 104 -6.74 -5.60 -7.20
CA GLY A 104 -7.79 -6.29 -7.96
C GLY A 104 -7.57 -7.80 -8.05
N ALA A 105 -6.31 -8.23 -8.25
CA ALA A 105 -5.93 -9.63 -8.26
C ALA A 105 -6.15 -10.31 -6.90
N ALA A 106 -5.81 -9.63 -5.79
CA ALA A 106 -6.07 -10.13 -4.44
C ALA A 106 -7.58 -10.34 -4.20
N ILE A 107 -8.42 -9.39 -4.61
CA ILE A 107 -9.89 -9.49 -4.53
C ILE A 107 -10.41 -10.66 -5.36
N ALA A 108 -9.96 -10.80 -6.61
CA ALA A 108 -10.36 -11.91 -7.48
C ALA A 108 -9.97 -13.29 -6.89
N TRP A 109 -8.79 -13.38 -6.27
CA TRP A 109 -8.32 -14.58 -5.60
C TRP A 109 -9.17 -14.92 -4.36
N GLY A 110 -9.46 -13.93 -3.52
CA GLY A 110 -10.32 -14.08 -2.35
C GLY A 110 -11.77 -14.45 -2.69
N GLY A 111 -12.28 -13.93 -3.82
CA GLY A 111 -13.69 -14.02 -4.19
C GLY A 111 -14.57 -13.08 -3.36
N ILE A 112 -15.87 -13.02 -3.65
CA ILE A 112 -16.84 -12.11 -2.98
C ILE A 112 -18.07 -12.85 -2.42
N ASN A 113 -17.96 -14.16 -2.21
CA ASN A 113 -19.11 -15.03 -1.90
C ASN A 113 -19.57 -14.98 -0.43
N THR A 114 -18.87 -14.26 0.44
CA THR A 114 -19.23 -14.13 1.87
C THR A 114 -19.09 -12.68 2.32
N ILE A 115 -19.85 -12.28 3.34
CA ILE A 115 -19.82 -10.91 3.88
C ILE A 115 -18.38 -10.48 4.23
N GLY A 116 -17.63 -11.33 4.93
CA GLY A 116 -16.24 -11.01 5.27
C GLY A 116 -15.34 -10.76 4.05
N ARG A 117 -15.60 -11.43 2.93
CA ARG A 117 -14.85 -11.21 1.68
C ARG A 117 -15.28 -9.93 0.96
N VAL A 118 -16.56 -9.58 1.01
CA VAL A 118 -17.07 -8.29 0.50
C VAL A 118 -16.44 -7.14 1.29
N VAL A 119 -16.40 -7.25 2.63
CA VAL A 119 -15.74 -6.27 3.50
C VAL A 119 -14.25 -6.16 3.17
N ALA A 120 -13.56 -7.28 2.95
CA ALA A 120 -12.15 -7.26 2.56
C ALA A 120 -11.92 -6.61 1.18
N ALA A 121 -12.81 -6.85 0.21
CA ALA A 121 -12.75 -6.21 -1.10
C ALA A 121 -13.01 -4.71 -1.00
N ALA A 122 -14.02 -4.29 -0.24
CA ALA A 122 -14.29 -2.89 0.04
C ALA A 122 -13.10 -2.22 0.72
N PHE A 123 -12.47 -2.88 1.69
CA PHE A 123 -11.24 -2.40 2.33
C PHE A 123 -10.11 -2.20 1.32
N GLY A 124 -9.87 -3.17 0.42
CA GLY A 124 -8.83 -3.04 -0.61
C GLY A 124 -9.07 -1.86 -1.55
N LEU A 125 -10.32 -1.64 -1.97
CA LEU A 125 -10.69 -0.49 -2.79
C LEU A 125 -10.58 0.83 -2.02
N LEU A 126 -11.04 0.88 -0.77
CA LEU A 126 -10.85 2.04 0.10
C LEU A 126 -9.37 2.36 0.31
N ALA A 127 -8.51 1.35 0.43
CA ALA A 127 -7.08 1.55 0.52
C ALA A 127 -6.50 2.20 -0.75
N LEU A 128 -6.98 1.81 -1.95
CA LEU A 128 -6.58 2.49 -3.20
C LEU A 128 -7.00 3.97 -3.25
N TRP A 129 -8.11 4.33 -2.59
CA TRP A 129 -8.58 5.71 -2.50
C TRP A 129 -7.80 6.52 -1.45
N ILE A 130 -7.64 5.96 -0.25
CA ILE A 130 -7.08 6.65 0.91
C ILE A 130 -5.56 6.76 0.80
N ALA A 131 -4.87 5.73 0.31
CA ALA A 131 -3.42 5.68 0.37
C ALA A 131 -2.72 6.80 -0.41
N PRO A 132 -3.13 7.18 -1.64
CA PRO A 132 -2.53 8.33 -2.33
C PRO A 132 -2.69 9.63 -1.54
N ALA A 133 -3.88 9.90 -1.02
CA ALA A 133 -4.15 11.09 -0.21
C ALA A 133 -3.31 11.11 1.07
N LEU A 134 -3.21 9.97 1.75
CA LEU A 134 -2.40 9.80 2.96
C LEU A 134 -0.91 10.04 2.68
N MET A 135 -0.38 9.45 1.60
CA MET A 135 1.02 9.62 1.21
C MET A 135 1.33 11.06 0.83
N THR A 136 0.44 11.73 0.11
CA THR A 136 0.55 13.16 -0.22
C THR A 136 0.58 14.00 1.05
N ALA A 137 -0.35 13.79 1.98
CA ALA A 137 -0.42 14.54 3.23
C ALA A 137 0.82 14.35 4.10
N ILE A 138 1.28 13.10 4.28
CA ILE A 138 2.51 12.79 5.04
C ILE A 138 3.71 13.46 4.39
N SER A 139 3.87 13.35 3.07
CA SER A 139 5.02 13.91 2.35
C SER A 139 5.06 15.43 2.45
N ASN A 140 3.91 16.10 2.36
CA ASN A 140 3.80 17.54 2.51
C ASN A 140 4.08 17.98 3.95
N ALA A 141 3.47 17.32 4.94
CA ALA A 141 3.67 17.65 6.35
C ALA A 141 5.13 17.47 6.77
N VAL A 142 5.71 16.29 6.51
CA VAL A 142 7.10 15.98 6.87
C VAL A 142 8.10 16.82 6.07
N GLY A 143 7.78 17.15 4.81
CA GLY A 143 8.62 18.01 3.97
C GLY A 143 8.68 19.47 4.44
N SER A 144 7.73 19.92 5.25
CA SER A 144 7.64 21.31 5.71
C SER A 144 8.65 21.61 6.84
N ARG A 145 9.85 22.03 6.46
CA ARG A 145 10.93 22.38 7.42
C ARG A 145 10.56 23.53 8.37
N VAL A 146 9.61 24.38 7.97
CA VAL A 146 9.13 25.52 8.77
C VAL A 146 8.25 25.06 9.93
N LEU A 147 7.33 24.12 9.68
CA LEU A 147 6.40 23.63 10.71
C LEU A 147 7.05 22.61 11.64
N ALA A 148 8.26 22.12 11.35
CA ALA A 148 8.99 21.21 12.24
C ALA A 148 9.20 21.75 13.67
N ARG A 149 9.07 23.08 13.86
CA ARG A 149 9.12 23.74 15.18
C ARG A 149 7.76 23.79 15.90
N TYR A 150 6.66 23.56 15.18
CA TYR A 150 5.28 23.66 15.65
C TYR A 150 4.50 22.39 15.31
N PRO A 151 4.66 21.31 16.09
CA PRO A 151 4.10 19.98 15.77
C PRO A 151 2.57 19.94 15.76
N SER A 152 1.89 20.81 16.50
CA SER A 152 0.44 20.95 16.43
C SER A 152 0.00 21.51 15.07
N GLU A 153 0.70 22.54 14.57
CA GLU A 153 0.42 23.14 13.26
C GLU A 153 0.73 22.15 12.12
N MET A 154 1.72 21.26 12.30
CA MET A 154 1.96 20.15 11.35
C MET A 154 0.79 19.19 11.24
N LEU A 155 0.09 18.90 12.35
CA LEU A 155 -1.07 18.02 12.35
C LEU A 155 -2.24 18.69 11.62
N ASP A 156 -2.50 19.97 11.89
CA ASP A 156 -3.54 20.72 11.21
C ASP A 156 -3.28 20.78 9.70
N TYR A 157 -2.03 21.08 9.31
CA TYR A 157 -1.62 21.08 7.91
C TYR A 157 -1.76 19.69 7.25
N TRP A 158 -1.43 18.62 7.98
CA TRP A 158 -1.64 17.26 7.47
C TRP A 158 -3.13 16.95 7.26
N VAL A 159 -4.01 17.32 8.18
CA VAL A 159 -5.47 17.13 8.06
C VAL A 159 -6.02 17.88 6.86
N ASP A 160 -5.60 19.14 6.67
CA ASP A 160 -6.05 19.98 5.57
C ASP A 160 -5.63 19.42 4.21
N VAL A 161 -4.34 19.05 4.07
CA VAL A 161 -3.83 18.46 2.84
C VAL A 161 -4.48 17.10 2.58
N PHE A 162 -4.70 16.29 3.61
CA PHE A 162 -5.38 15.00 3.48
C PHE A 162 -6.82 15.17 3.00
N GLY A 163 -7.58 16.08 3.62
CA GLY A 163 -8.95 16.42 3.24
C GLY A 163 -9.03 16.89 1.80
N MET A 164 -8.15 17.82 1.41
CA MET A 164 -8.07 18.31 0.03
C MET A 164 -7.74 17.17 -0.93
N ALA A 165 -6.70 16.38 -0.65
CA ALA A 165 -6.25 15.30 -1.54
C ALA A 165 -7.30 14.20 -1.73
N MET A 166 -8.10 13.89 -0.71
CA MET A 166 -9.21 12.94 -0.83
C MET A 166 -10.29 13.39 -1.81
N THR A 167 -10.42 14.70 -2.06
CA THR A 167 -11.44 15.24 -2.98
C THR A 167 -10.97 15.32 -4.43
N ILE A 168 -9.69 15.05 -4.72
CA ILE A 168 -9.13 15.16 -6.07
C ILE A 168 -9.41 13.86 -6.85
N PRO A 169 -10.37 13.85 -7.79
CA PRO A 169 -10.78 12.61 -8.44
C PRO A 169 -9.68 11.99 -9.29
N SER A 170 -8.81 12.81 -9.89
CA SER A 170 -7.70 12.35 -10.73
C SER A 170 -6.65 11.52 -9.98
N LEU A 171 -6.57 11.63 -8.64
CA LEU A 171 -5.63 10.85 -7.83
C LEU A 171 -6.12 9.42 -7.58
N ALA A 172 -7.43 9.23 -7.39
CA ALA A 172 -7.97 7.99 -6.87
C ALA A 172 -8.88 7.24 -7.87
N LEU A 173 -9.64 7.96 -8.69
CA LEU A 173 -10.62 7.38 -9.60
C LEU A 173 -9.99 6.43 -10.64
N PRO A 174 -8.86 6.78 -11.30
CA PRO A 174 -8.22 5.87 -12.25
C PRO A 174 -7.75 4.56 -11.59
N LEU A 175 -7.20 4.64 -10.38
CA LEU A 175 -6.72 3.48 -9.63
C LEU A 175 -7.89 2.58 -9.22
N LEU A 176 -9.00 3.16 -8.77
CA LEU A 176 -10.22 2.42 -8.47
C LEU A 176 -10.78 1.71 -9.70
N ILE A 177 -10.88 2.40 -10.84
CA ILE A 177 -11.42 1.83 -12.08
C ILE A 177 -10.60 0.61 -12.48
N VAL A 178 -9.26 0.72 -12.47
CA VAL A 178 -8.38 -0.40 -12.82
C VAL A 178 -8.49 -1.53 -11.81
N GLY A 179 -8.49 -1.23 -10.50
CA GLY A 179 -8.62 -2.25 -9.46
C GLY A 179 -9.94 -3.03 -9.57
N VAL A 180 -11.05 -2.32 -9.79
CA VAL A 180 -12.37 -2.91 -10.02
C VAL A 180 -12.40 -3.73 -11.31
N ALA A 181 -11.84 -3.20 -12.41
CA ALA A 181 -11.79 -3.91 -13.69
C ALA A 181 -11.02 -5.23 -13.57
N VAL A 182 -9.83 -5.21 -12.95
CA VAL A 182 -9.02 -6.42 -12.73
C VAL A 182 -9.74 -7.42 -11.83
N ALA A 183 -10.37 -6.95 -10.74
CA ALA A 183 -11.17 -7.81 -9.86
C ALA A 183 -12.33 -8.45 -10.62
N ALA A 184 -13.08 -7.68 -11.41
CA ALA A 184 -14.22 -8.15 -12.19
C ALA A 184 -13.78 -9.20 -13.22
N VAL A 185 -12.73 -8.93 -14.00
CA VAL A 185 -12.18 -9.87 -14.98
C VAL A 185 -11.75 -11.18 -14.30
N GLY A 186 -11.03 -11.10 -13.17
CA GLY A 186 -10.59 -12.29 -12.44
C GLY A 186 -11.74 -13.11 -11.86
N LEU A 187 -12.78 -12.46 -11.34
CA LEU A 187 -13.97 -13.12 -10.80
C LEU A 187 -14.80 -13.80 -11.91
N VAL A 188 -15.03 -13.10 -13.04
CA VAL A 188 -15.77 -13.64 -14.19
C VAL A 188 -15.02 -14.82 -14.79
N GLY A 189 -13.71 -14.70 -15.02
CA GLY A 189 -12.90 -15.80 -15.54
C GLY A 189 -12.97 -17.05 -14.65
N ARG A 190 -12.87 -16.86 -13.34
CA ARG A 190 -13.00 -17.96 -12.37
C ARG A 190 -14.38 -18.62 -12.40
N ALA A 191 -15.45 -17.84 -12.51
CA ALA A 191 -16.82 -18.36 -12.60
C ALA A 191 -17.03 -19.20 -13.87
N ILE A 192 -16.47 -18.76 -15.01
CA ILE A 192 -16.55 -19.51 -16.27
C ILE A 192 -15.80 -20.85 -16.16
N VAL A 193 -14.58 -20.85 -15.61
CA VAL A 193 -13.76 -22.06 -15.47
C VAL A 193 -14.41 -23.08 -14.52
N THR A 194 -14.96 -22.62 -13.39
CA THR A 194 -15.64 -23.52 -12.43
C THR A 194 -16.92 -24.12 -12.99
N ARG A 195 -17.71 -23.36 -13.76
CA ARG A 195 -18.89 -23.88 -14.47
C ARG A 195 -18.51 -24.95 -15.49
N ARG A 196 -17.48 -24.71 -16.29
CA ARG A 196 -17.01 -25.67 -17.31
C ARG A 196 -16.53 -27.00 -16.69
N ARG A 197 -15.79 -26.95 -15.58
CA ARG A 197 -15.34 -28.15 -14.87
C ARG A 197 -16.50 -28.98 -14.31
N THR A 198 -17.54 -28.31 -13.80
CA THR A 198 -18.72 -28.98 -13.26
C THR A 198 -19.55 -29.66 -14.35
N ALA A 199 -19.64 -29.04 -15.54
CA ALA A 199 -20.29 -29.65 -16.70
C ALA A 199 -19.53 -30.91 -17.17
N ALA A 200 -18.20 -30.81 -17.33
CA ALA A 200 -17.37 -31.94 -17.76
C ALA A 200 -17.43 -33.15 -16.80
N ALA A 201 -17.49 -32.91 -15.49
CA ALA A 201 -17.60 -33.98 -14.48
C ALA A 201 -18.97 -34.69 -14.46
N ARG A 202 -20.02 -34.09 -15.05
CA ARG A 202 -21.34 -34.74 -15.19
C ARG A 202 -21.41 -35.69 -16.38
N ASP A 203 -20.53 -35.51 -17.36
CA ASP A 203 -20.50 -36.31 -18.59
C ASP A 203 -19.62 -37.57 -18.46
N GLU A 204 -18.99 -37.80 -17.31
CA GLU A 204 -18.16 -38.98 -17.04
C GLU A 204 -19.07 -40.20 -16.76
N PRO A 205 -19.08 -41.24 -17.63
CA PRO A 205 -19.96 -42.40 -17.46
C PRO A 205 -19.57 -43.21 -16.22
N LEU A 206 -20.55 -43.63 -15.42
CA LEU A 206 -20.32 -44.48 -14.24
C LEU A 206 -19.51 -45.74 -14.64
N PRO A 207 -18.41 -46.05 -13.93
CA PRO A 207 -17.66 -47.28 -14.17
C PRO A 207 -18.59 -48.48 -13.93
N ARG A 208 -18.72 -49.34 -14.94
CA ARG A 208 -19.49 -50.58 -14.92
C ARG A 208 -18.80 -51.66 -14.12
#